data_AF-A0A377N9G3-F1
#
_entry.id   AF-A0A377N9G3-F1
#
_cell.length_a   1.000
_cell.length_b   1.000
_cell.length_c   1.000
_cell.angle_alpha   90.00
_cell.angle_beta   90.00
_cell.angle_gamma   90.00
#
_symmetry.space_group_name_H-M   'P 1'
#
loop_
_entity.id
_entity.type
_entity.pdbx_description
1 polymer ?
#
loop_
_entity_poly.entity_id
_entity_poly.type
_entity_poly.pdbx_seq_one_letter_code
_entity_poly.pdbx_strand_id
1 'polypeptide(L)' 'MLVCGIDPQVRADEEAEKLQIAQESIFVNVARKWFELKQSYVSADHAKDIWRSIEKDILPSIENVPVQELKA' A
#
# COMPACT_ATOMS: atom_id res chain seq x y z
N MET A 1 41.71 -7.66 -0.91
CA MET A 1 40.58 -8.37 -1.55
C MET A 1 39.34 -8.20 -0.69
N LEU A 2 38.57 -7.14 -0.93
CA LEU A 2 37.21 -6.89 -0.43
C LEU A 2 36.70 -5.82 -1.41
N VAL A 3 35.52 -5.85 -2.02
CA VAL A 3 34.25 -6.50 -1.71
C VAL A 3 33.43 -6.42 -3.01
N CYS A 4 32.46 -7.31 -3.23
CA CYS A 4 31.57 -7.33 -4.41
C CYS A 4 31.28 -5.94 -4.96
N GLY A 5 31.56 -5.73 -6.26
CA GLY A 5 31.42 -4.46 -7.00
C GLY A 5 30.00 -3.93 -7.14
N ILE A 6 29.31 -3.76 -6.01
CA ILE A 6 28.05 -3.06 -5.86
C ILE A 6 28.35 -1.90 -4.91
N ASP A 7 28.29 -0.69 -5.46
CA ASP A 7 28.47 0.56 -4.73
C ASP A 7 27.58 0.57 -3.46
N PRO A 8 28.11 0.91 -2.28
CA PRO A 8 27.29 1.01 -1.06
C PRO A 8 26.18 2.06 -1.19
N GLN A 9 26.35 3.05 -2.08
CA GLN A 9 25.29 4.01 -2.41
C GLN A 9 24.11 3.36 -3.11
N VAL A 10 24.34 2.42 -4.04
CA VAL A 10 23.28 1.73 -4.78
C VAL A 10 22.42 0.89 -3.83
N ARG A 11 23.05 0.22 -2.86
CA ARG A 11 22.30 -0.56 -1.85
C ARG A 11 21.43 0.31 -0.96
N ALA A 12 21.93 1.49 -0.56
CA ALA A 12 21.17 2.42 0.25
C ALA A 12 19.96 3.00 -0.52
N ASP A 13 20.13 3.32 -1.80
CA ASP A 13 19.04 3.74 -2.69
C ASP A 13 17.99 2.62 -2.86
N GLU A 14 18.43 1.38 -3.11
CA GLU A 14 17.54 0.22 -3.23
C GLU A 14 16.76 -0.07 -1.93
N GLU A 15 17.38 0.09 -0.76
CA GLU A 15 16.70 -0.06 0.54
C GLU A 15 15.67 1.06 0.77
N ALA A 16 16.00 2.29 0.41
CA ALA A 16 15.08 3.42 0.51
C ALA A 16 13.89 3.29 -0.45
N GLU A 17 14.12 2.81 -1.67
CA GLU A 17 13.07 2.51 -2.65
C GLU A 17 12.16 1.38 -2.15
N LYS A 18 12.73 0.30 -1.62
CA LYS A 18 11.95 -0.81 -1.03
C LYS A 18 11.11 -0.35 0.16
N LEU A 19 11.64 0.51 1.02
CA LEU A 19 10.89 1.10 2.14
C LEU A 19 9.72 1.96 1.65
N GLN A 20 9.95 2.78 0.62
CA GLN A 20 8.89 3.58 0.00
C GLN A 20 7.82 2.69 -0.64
N ILE A 21 8.22 1.70 -1.43
CA ILE A 21 7.30 0.74 -2.04
C ILE A 21 6.53 -0.02 -0.96
N ALA A 22 7.18 -0.46 0.11
CA ALA A 22 6.52 -1.14 1.21
C ALA A 22 5.47 -0.25 1.86
N GLN A 23 5.78 1.02 2.12
CA GLN A 23 4.83 2.02 2.64
C GLN A 23 3.67 2.29 1.67
N GLU A 24 3.96 2.50 0.39
CA GLU A 24 2.93 2.73 -0.63
C GLU A 24 2.06 1.50 -0.88
N SER A 25 2.64 0.31 -0.69
CA SER A 25 1.98 -0.99 -0.80
C SER A 25 1.18 -1.35 0.43
N ILE A 26 1.17 -0.55 1.50
CA ILE A 26 0.29 -0.80 2.64
C ILE A 26 -1.18 -0.79 2.16
N PHE A 27 -1.98 -1.76 2.62
CA PHE A 27 -3.37 -1.92 2.21
C PHE A 27 -4.18 -0.62 2.31
N VAL A 28 -4.06 0.16 3.39
CA VAL A 28 -4.79 1.43 3.53
C VAL A 28 -4.47 2.42 2.41
N ASN A 29 -3.22 2.46 1.95
CA ASN A 29 -2.78 3.37 0.89
C ASN A 29 -3.33 2.93 -0.47
N VAL A 30 -3.27 1.62 -0.75
CA VAL A 30 -3.85 1.03 -1.96
C VAL A 30 -5.37 1.17 -1.98
N ALA A 31 -6.04 0.90 -0.86
CA ALA A 31 -7.48 1.03 -0.70
C ALA A 31 -7.94 2.47 -0.91
N ARG A 32 -7.21 3.46 -0.39
CA ARG A 32 -7.50 4.88 -0.61
C ARG A 32 -7.35 5.25 -2.09
N LYS A 33 -6.24 4.89 -2.74
CA LYS A 33 -6.03 5.13 -4.19
C LYS A 33 -7.14 4.49 -5.03
N TRP A 34 -7.54 3.25 -4.71
CA TRP A 34 -8.65 2.57 -5.36
C TRP A 34 -9.99 3.27 -5.11
N PHE A 35 -10.23 3.72 -3.89
CA PHE A 35 -11.47 4.40 -3.52
C PHE A 35 -11.60 5.76 -4.21
N GLU A 36 -10.51 6.53 -4.33
CA GLU A 36 -10.48 7.80 -5.06
C GLU A 36 -10.86 7.64 -6.54
N LEU A 37 -10.45 6.52 -7.14
CA LEU A 37 -10.88 6.16 -8.49
C LEU A 37 -12.35 5.75 -8.48
N LYS A 38 -12.75 4.84 -7.58
CA LYS A 38 -14.11 4.26 -7.55
C LYS A 38 -15.21 5.24 -7.18
N GLN A 39 -14.97 6.21 -6.30
CA GLN A 39 -15.96 7.23 -5.93
C GLN A 39 -16.48 8.01 -7.14
N SER A 40 -15.69 8.12 -8.22
CA SER A 40 -16.10 8.80 -9.45
C SER A 40 -17.08 7.97 -10.30
N TYR A 41 -17.17 6.67 -10.06
CA TYR A 41 -18.02 5.73 -10.81
C TYR A 41 -19.30 5.33 -10.06
N VAL A 42 -19.44 5.72 -8.79
CA VAL A 42 -20.59 5.36 -7.96
C VAL A 42 -21.21 6.61 -7.34
N SER A 43 -22.49 6.54 -6.96
CA SER A 43 -23.15 7.62 -6.24
C SER A 43 -22.44 7.91 -4.91
N ALA A 44 -22.41 9.17 -4.47
CA ALA A 44 -21.71 9.58 -3.25
C ALA A 44 -22.15 8.80 -1.99
N ASP A 45 -23.45 8.49 -1.90
CA ASP A 45 -24.02 7.69 -0.80
C ASP A 45 -23.45 6.26 -0.80
N HIS A 46 -23.41 5.64 -1.99
CA HIS A 46 -22.87 4.30 -2.17
C HIS A 46 -21.36 4.25 -1.95
N ALA A 47 -20.61 5.28 -2.37
CA ALA A 47 -19.18 5.41 -2.08
C ALA A 47 -18.94 5.42 -0.57
N LYS A 48 -19.73 6.20 0.17
CA LYS A 48 -19.61 6.33 1.62
C LYS A 48 -19.86 5.00 2.33
N ASP A 49 -20.87 4.24 1.90
CA ASP A 49 -21.14 2.91 2.46
C ASP A 49 -20.01 1.92 2.18
N ILE A 50 -19.48 1.89 0.96
CA ILE A 50 -18.34 1.04 0.58
C ILE A 50 -17.13 1.35 1.47
N TRP A 51 -16.76 2.62 1.59
CA TRP A 51 -15.60 3.02 2.40
C TRP A 51 -15.81 2.67 3.87
N ARG A 52 -17.00 2.92 4.40
CA ARG A 52 -17.35 2.60 5.79
C ARG A 52 -17.24 1.11 6.09
N SER A 53 -17.64 0.23 5.17
CA SER A 53 -17.44 -1.22 5.31
C SER A 53 -15.95 -1.59 5.28
N ILE A 54 -15.16 -0.98 4.40
CA ILE A 54 -13.70 -1.22 4.36
C ILE A 54 -13.04 -0.76 5.67
N GLU A 55 -13.39 0.42 6.18
CA GLU A 55 -12.86 0.94 7.44
C GLU A 55 -13.26 0.11 8.65
N LYS A 56 -14.49 -0.41 8.67
CA LYS A 56 -15.00 -1.16 9.82
C LYS A 56 -14.56 -2.61 9.81
N ASP A 57 -14.62 -3.27 8.66
CA ASP A 57 -14.50 -4.72 8.57
C ASP A 57 -13.10 -5.16 8.12
N ILE A 58 -12.37 -4.31 7.37
CA ILE A 58 -11.09 -4.68 6.75
C ILE A 58 -9.89 -3.97 7.41
N LEU A 59 -9.96 -2.65 7.58
CA LEU A 59 -8.85 -1.89 8.18
C LEU A 59 -8.38 -2.45 9.54
N PRO A 60 -9.25 -2.85 10.50
CA PRO A 60 -8.77 -3.31 11.81
C PRO A 60 -7.88 -4.55 11.75
N SER A 61 -7.98 -5.33 10.66
CA SER A 61 -7.23 -6.58 10.49
C SER A 61 -6.01 -6.43 9.58
N ILE A 62 -6.07 -5.56 8.56
CA ILE A 62 -5.02 -5.47 7.54
C ILE A 62 -4.60 -4.04 7.17
N GLU A 63 -5.00 -3.01 7.92
CA GLU A 63 -4.71 -1.60 7.58
C GLU A 63 -3.24 -1.32 7.29
N ASN A 64 -2.33 -1.91 8.08
CA ASN A 64 -0.89 -1.72 8.04
C ASN A 64 -0.16 -2.89 7.37
N VAL A 65 -0.91 -3.82 6.76
CA VAL A 65 -0.33 -4.99 6.09
C VAL A 65 0.01 -4.60 4.65
N PRO A 66 1.26 -4.81 4.20
CA PRO A 66 1.61 -4.64 2.80
C PRO A 66 0.78 -5.60 1.93
N VAL A 67 0.22 -5.11 0.82
CA VAL A 67 -0.56 -5.94 -0.12
C VAL A 67 0.25 -7.10 -0.69
N GLN A 68 1.57 -6.98 -0.68
CA GLN A 68 2.52 -8.02 -1.09
C GLN A 68 2.52 -9.22 -0.14
N GLU A 69 2.16 -9.01 1.13
CA GLU A 69 2.08 -10.05 2.16
C GLU A 69 0.68 -10.70 2.23
N LEU A 70 -0.32 -10.10 1.57
CA LEU A 70 -1.65 -10.69 1.47
C LEU A 70 -1.58 -11.91 0.55
N LYS A 71 -1.73 -13.10 1.14
CA LYS A 71 -1.82 -14.36 0.40
C LYS A 71 -3.25 -14.57 -0.10
N ALA A 72 -3.39 -14.90 -1.38
CA ALA A 72 -4.64 -15.29 -2.01
C ALA A 72 -4.99 -16.76 -1.72
#